data_AF-A0A0B2RDI6-F1
#
_entry.id   AF-A0A0B2RDI6-F1
#
_cell.length_a   1.000
_cell.length_b   1.000
_cell.length_c   1.000
_cell.angle_alpha   90.00
_cell.angle_beta   90.00
_cell.angle_gamma   90.00
#
_symmetry.space_group_name_H-M   'P 1'
#
loop_
_entity.id
_entity.type
_entity.pdbx_description
1 polymer ?
#
loop_
_entity_poly.entity_id
_entity_poly.type
_entity_poly.pdbx_seq_one_letter_code
_entity_poly.pdbx_strand_id
1 'polypeptide(L)'
;QLGCKMGCNFCATGSMGFKNNLSSGEIVEQLVHVGIIHAINKLHNDLPGLNLAFSLHAPAQDIRCQIMPAARAFPLGKLMDSLQDYQSKSLQKIFIEYIMLDGVNDEEHHAHQLGKLVVNLIPFNSIGTLSQFKPTSEQNVSNFHKILWGTYHIRTTVRKQMGQDISGACGQLVVNIPDKSLAMQFP
;
A
#
# COMPACT_ATOMS: atom_id res chain seq x y z
N GLN A 1 -14.36 -5.80 0.38
CA GLN A 1 -13.91 -6.47 1.60
C GLN A 1 -14.32 -5.61 2.77
N LEU A 2 -14.94 -6.21 3.78
CA LEU A 2 -15.08 -5.66 5.13
C LEU A 2 -13.86 -6.16 5.92
N GLY A 3 -12.95 -5.23 6.25
CA GLY A 3 -11.61 -5.56 6.71
C GLY A 3 -10.67 -6.02 5.57
N CYS A 4 -9.44 -6.46 5.88
CA CYS A 4 -8.44 -6.78 4.85
C CYS A 4 -7.64 -8.06 5.16
N LYS A 5 -7.46 -8.93 4.15
CA LYS A 5 -6.65 -10.16 4.27
C LYS A 5 -5.14 -9.92 4.28
N MET A 6 -4.69 -8.73 3.87
CA MET A 6 -3.26 -8.43 3.75
C MET A 6 -2.58 -8.26 5.11
N GLY A 7 -3.33 -7.87 6.14
CA GLY A 7 -2.84 -7.72 7.51
C GLY A 7 -1.69 -6.72 7.64
N CYS A 8 -1.68 -5.65 6.83
CA CYS A 8 -0.63 -4.64 6.88
C CYS A 8 -0.58 -3.98 8.26
N ASN A 9 0.57 -4.01 8.91
CA ASN A 9 0.74 -3.55 10.29
C ASN A 9 0.67 -2.01 10.45
N PHE A 10 0.67 -1.29 9.32
CA PHE A 10 0.56 0.17 9.25
C PHE A 10 -0.85 0.65 8.83
N CYS A 11 -1.81 -0.25 8.58
CA CYS A 11 -3.12 0.08 8.03
C CYS A 11 -4.24 -0.32 9.00
N ALA A 12 -5.14 0.61 9.33
CA ALA A 12 -6.23 0.31 10.28
C ALA A 12 -7.14 -0.83 9.78
N THR A 13 -7.44 -0.87 8.48
CA THR A 13 -8.23 -1.94 7.88
C THR A 13 -7.50 -3.29 7.92
N GLY A 14 -6.16 -3.29 7.90
CA GLY A 14 -5.33 -4.47 8.12
C GLY A 14 -5.48 -5.00 9.55
N SER A 15 -5.43 -4.11 10.54
CA SER A 15 -5.58 -4.44 11.97
C SER A 15 -6.96 -4.99 12.32
N MET A 16 -8.01 -4.66 11.55
CA MET A 16 -9.36 -5.19 11.73
C MET A 16 -9.52 -6.66 11.31
N GLY A 17 -8.54 -7.23 10.59
CA GLY A 17 -8.63 -8.58 10.00
C GLY A 17 -9.67 -8.68 8.89
N PHE A 18 -9.78 -9.83 8.23
CA PHE A 18 -10.79 -10.06 7.19
C PHE A 18 -12.11 -10.58 7.79
N LYS A 19 -13.24 -9.95 7.44
CA LYS A 19 -14.58 -10.41 7.83
C LYS A 19 -15.33 -11.04 6.66
N ASN A 20 -15.59 -10.28 5.58
CA ASN A 20 -16.31 -10.78 4.41
C ASN A 20 -15.95 -10.01 3.13
N ASN A 21 -16.31 -10.55 1.97
CA ASN A 21 -16.32 -9.81 0.71
C ASN A 21 -17.57 -8.93 0.64
N LEU A 22 -17.45 -7.78 -0.04
CA LEU A 22 -18.61 -6.92 -0.34
C LEU A 22 -19.36 -7.51 -1.55
N SER A 23 -20.57 -7.05 -1.83
CA SER A 23 -21.29 -7.44 -3.06
C SER A 23 -20.79 -6.67 -4.29
N SER A 24 -21.00 -7.18 -5.51
CA SER A 24 -20.58 -6.52 -6.76
C SER A 24 -21.07 -5.07 -6.89
N GLY A 25 -22.24 -4.75 -6.30
CA GLY A 25 -22.79 -3.39 -6.24
C GLY A 25 -22.08 -2.45 -5.27
N GLU A 26 -21.27 -2.98 -4.37
CA GLU A 26 -20.42 -2.26 -3.40
C GLU A 26 -18.92 -2.32 -3.78
N ILE A 27 -18.57 -2.97 -4.90
CA ILE A 27 -17.22 -3.48 -5.23
C ILE A 27 -16.52 -2.81 -6.40
N VAL A 28 -17.11 -1.84 -7.10
CA VAL A 28 -16.54 -1.31 -8.36
C VAL A 28 -15.12 -0.68 -8.20
N GLU A 29 -14.52 -0.68 -7.02
CA GLU A 29 -13.08 -0.44 -6.83
C GLU A 29 -12.34 -1.50 -5.98
N GLN A 30 -12.58 -2.82 -6.13
CA GLN A 30 -11.88 -3.84 -5.32
C GLN A 30 -11.62 -5.17 -6.03
N LEU A 31 -10.75 -5.15 -7.05
CA LEU A 31 -10.36 -6.36 -7.77
C LEU A 31 -8.90 -6.76 -7.51
N VAL A 32 -8.59 -7.15 -6.27
CA VAL A 32 -7.30 -7.83 -5.97
C VAL A 32 -7.53 -8.91 -4.91
N HIS A 33 -7.76 -10.16 -5.33
CA HIS A 33 -7.40 -11.39 -4.60
C HIS A 33 -7.63 -12.62 -5.49
N VAL A 34 -6.54 -13.19 -6.04
CA VAL A 34 -6.16 -14.62 -6.17
C VAL A 34 -4.94 -14.61 -7.10
N GLY A 35 -3.74 -14.76 -6.55
CA GLY A 35 -2.47 -14.74 -7.29
C GLY A 35 -2.25 -13.42 -8.03
N ILE A 36 -1.54 -12.46 -7.42
CA ILE A 36 -1.25 -11.13 -7.99
C ILE A 36 -0.89 -11.21 -9.49
N ILE A 37 -0.11 -12.23 -9.89
CA ILE A 37 0.30 -12.50 -11.27
C ILE A 37 -0.90 -12.83 -12.18
N HIS A 38 -1.76 -13.77 -11.76
CA HIS A 38 -2.89 -14.22 -12.57
C HIS A 38 -4.00 -13.15 -12.64
N ALA A 39 -4.21 -12.42 -11.55
CA ALA A 39 -5.16 -11.32 -11.49
C ALA A 39 -4.72 -10.13 -12.37
N ILE A 40 -3.43 -9.78 -12.39
CA ILE A 40 -2.89 -8.73 -13.27
C ILE A 40 -3.10 -9.09 -14.74
N ASN A 41 -2.81 -10.34 -15.12
CA ASN A 41 -3.00 -10.81 -16.49
C ASN A 41 -4.48 -10.83 -16.89
N LYS A 42 -5.36 -11.24 -15.98
CA LYS A 42 -6.81 -11.23 -16.22
C LYS A 42 -7.35 -9.79 -16.36
N LEU A 43 -6.92 -8.88 -15.48
CA LEU A 43 -7.32 -7.47 -15.51
C LEU A 43 -6.95 -6.79 -16.84
N HIS A 44 -5.78 -7.11 -17.40
CA HIS A 44 -5.37 -6.59 -18.71
C HIS A 44 -6.36 -6.97 -19.82
N ASN A 45 -6.82 -8.22 -19.83
CA ASN A 45 -7.74 -8.71 -20.84
C ASN A 45 -9.15 -8.14 -20.64
N ASP A 46 -9.60 -8.07 -19.38
CA ASP A 46 -10.96 -7.65 -19.04
C ASP A 46 -11.15 -6.12 -19.17
N LEU A 47 -10.09 -5.33 -18.90
CA LEU A 47 -10.13 -3.86 -18.89
C LEU A 47 -8.88 -3.26 -19.57
N PRO A 48 -8.77 -3.34 -20.91
CA PRO A 48 -7.66 -2.75 -21.63
C PRO A 48 -7.70 -1.22 -21.47
N GLY A 49 -6.57 -0.61 -21.10
CA GLY A 49 -6.48 0.85 -20.97
C GLY A 49 -6.24 1.38 -19.55
N LEU A 50 -6.36 0.55 -18.51
CA LEU A 50 -6.27 1.00 -17.13
C LEU A 50 -4.81 1.09 -16.65
N ASN A 51 -4.43 2.20 -16.00
CA ASN A 51 -3.16 2.31 -15.28
C ASN A 51 -3.19 1.48 -14.00
N LEU A 52 -2.08 0.83 -13.67
CA LEU A 52 -1.98 -0.02 -12.48
C LEU A 52 -1.28 0.74 -11.34
N ALA A 53 -1.95 0.91 -10.21
CA ALA A 53 -1.30 1.29 -8.96
C ALA A 53 -0.97 0.01 -8.18
N PHE A 54 0.29 -0.14 -7.76
CA PHE A 54 0.76 -1.34 -7.07
C PHE A 54 1.43 -1.00 -5.74
N SER A 55 0.85 -1.52 -4.66
CA SER A 55 1.32 -1.33 -3.28
C SER A 55 2.55 -2.22 -2.98
N LEU A 56 3.75 -1.68 -3.21
CA LEU A 56 5.02 -2.39 -2.99
C LEU A 56 5.52 -2.25 -1.55
N HIS A 57 5.59 -1.00 -1.09
CA HIS A 57 5.95 -0.55 0.25
C HIS A 57 7.33 -0.90 0.80
N ALA A 58 8.10 -1.80 0.21
CA ALA A 58 9.52 -1.95 0.53
C ALA A 58 10.30 -2.61 -0.62
N PRO A 59 11.58 -2.25 -0.81
CA PRO A 59 12.43 -2.79 -1.87
C PRO A 59 13.09 -4.12 -1.52
N ALA A 60 12.95 -4.58 -0.27
CA ALA A 60 13.53 -5.82 0.23
C ALA A 60 12.43 -6.73 0.84
N GLN A 61 12.56 -8.05 0.63
CA GLN A 61 11.52 -9.01 0.96
C GLN A 61 11.25 -9.12 2.47
N ASP A 62 12.29 -9.08 3.28
CA ASP A 62 12.25 -9.09 4.73
C ASP A 62 11.46 -7.90 5.29
N ILE A 63 11.78 -6.69 4.83
CA ILE A 63 11.07 -5.47 5.20
C ILE A 63 9.60 -5.55 4.75
N ARG A 64 9.35 -6.05 3.52
CA ARG A 64 7.98 -6.31 3.03
C ARG A 64 7.22 -7.26 3.95
N CYS A 65 7.84 -8.32 4.43
CA CYS A 65 7.22 -9.27 5.36
C CYS A 65 6.98 -8.68 6.75
N GLN A 66 7.82 -7.74 7.20
CA GLN A 66 7.63 -7.02 8.45
C GLN A 66 6.41 -6.09 8.40
N ILE A 67 6.23 -5.36 7.31
CA ILE A 67 5.14 -4.38 7.16
C ILE A 67 3.84 -5.01 6.62
N MET A 68 3.97 -6.05 5.80
CA MET A 68 2.87 -6.79 5.15
C MET A 68 3.14 -8.31 5.28
N PRO A 69 2.71 -8.95 6.38
CA PRO A 69 3.00 -10.37 6.65
C PRO A 69 2.59 -11.34 5.53
N ALA A 70 1.53 -11.00 4.78
CA ALA A 70 1.06 -11.75 3.62
C ALA A 70 2.10 -11.79 2.47
N ALA A 71 3.05 -10.85 2.42
CA ALA A 71 4.14 -10.82 1.44
C ALA A 71 5.01 -12.09 1.47
N ARG A 72 5.01 -12.86 2.58
CA ARG A 72 5.71 -14.16 2.66
C ARG A 72 5.27 -15.15 1.60
N ALA A 73 3.99 -15.12 1.22
CA ALA A 73 3.46 -15.99 0.16
C ALA A 73 3.81 -15.49 -1.26
N PHE A 74 4.37 -14.29 -1.40
CA PHE A 74 4.60 -13.62 -2.68
C PHE A 74 6.03 -13.04 -2.75
N PRO A 75 7.03 -13.86 -3.15
CA PRO A 75 8.42 -13.42 -3.26
C PRO A 75 8.57 -12.21 -4.18
N LEU A 76 9.32 -11.20 -3.73
CA LEU A 76 9.52 -9.94 -4.44
C LEU A 76 10.07 -10.14 -5.86
N GLY A 77 11.04 -11.04 -6.07
CA GLY A 77 11.58 -11.32 -7.41
C GLY A 77 10.48 -11.71 -8.41
N LYS A 78 9.67 -12.73 -8.07
CA LYS A 78 8.56 -13.20 -8.92
C LYS A 78 7.52 -12.10 -9.18
N LEU A 79 7.30 -11.25 -8.20
CA LEU A 79 6.40 -10.10 -8.34
C LEU A 79 6.97 -9.09 -9.34
N MET A 80 8.25 -8.73 -9.22
CA MET A 80 8.92 -7.81 -10.15
C MET A 80 8.93 -8.37 -11.57
N ASP A 81 9.22 -9.67 -11.73
CA ASP A 81 9.16 -10.35 -13.04
C ASP A 81 7.77 -10.22 -13.68
N SER A 82 6.72 -10.35 -12.87
CA SER A 82 5.33 -10.25 -13.34
C SER A 82 4.92 -8.83 -13.70
N LEU A 83 5.38 -7.83 -12.93
CA LEU A 83 5.17 -6.42 -13.25
C LEU A 83 5.90 -6.04 -14.53
N GLN A 84 7.12 -6.55 -14.73
CA GLN A 84 7.88 -6.34 -15.95
C GLN A 84 7.19 -6.99 -17.17
N ASP A 85 6.71 -8.23 -17.02
CA ASP A 85 5.93 -8.91 -18.07
C ASP A 85 4.67 -8.12 -18.44
N TYR A 86 3.92 -7.63 -17.46
CA TYR A 86 2.77 -6.75 -17.68
C TYR A 86 3.15 -5.46 -18.41
N GLN A 87 4.20 -4.78 -17.97
CA GLN A 87 4.69 -3.54 -18.57
C GLN A 87 5.17 -3.75 -20.01
N SER A 88 5.69 -4.94 -20.36
CA SER A 88 6.12 -5.26 -21.72
C SER A 88 4.96 -5.50 -22.70
N LYS A 89 3.81 -5.92 -22.18
CA LYS A 89 2.59 -6.24 -22.95
C LYS A 89 1.58 -5.09 -22.98
N SER A 90 1.81 -4.04 -22.18
CA SER A 90 0.87 -2.94 -21.97
C SER A 90 1.56 -1.60 -22.15
N LEU A 91 0.91 -0.68 -22.87
CA LEU A 91 1.33 0.74 -22.90
C LEU A 91 0.97 1.48 -21.61
N GLN A 92 0.28 0.82 -20.67
CA GLN A 92 -0.16 1.42 -19.42
C GLN A 92 0.94 1.53 -18.39
N LYS A 93 0.88 2.58 -17.59
CA LYS A 93 1.89 2.85 -16.57
C LYS A 93 1.58 2.07 -15.31
N ILE A 94 2.63 1.51 -14.71
CA ILE A 94 2.60 1.01 -13.35
C ILE A 94 3.10 2.12 -12.42
N PHE A 95 2.29 2.49 -11.44
CA PHE A 95 2.64 3.39 -10.36
C PHE A 95 2.90 2.56 -9.10
N ILE A 96 4.13 2.61 -8.58
CA ILE A 96 4.48 1.93 -7.35
C ILE A 96 4.10 2.80 -6.16
N GLU A 97 3.21 2.32 -5.30
CA GLU A 97 2.88 2.98 -4.04
C GLU A 97 3.86 2.55 -2.94
N TYR A 98 4.44 3.55 -2.28
CA TYR A 98 5.49 3.35 -1.29
C TYR A 98 5.18 4.16 -0.03
N ILE A 99 4.82 3.47 1.04
CA ILE A 99 4.57 4.13 2.32
C ILE A 99 5.90 4.46 2.99
N MET A 100 6.03 5.67 3.52
CA MET A 100 7.27 6.12 4.18
C MET A 100 7.14 5.95 5.69
N LEU A 101 7.89 4.98 6.23
CA LEU A 101 7.92 4.61 7.65
C LEU A 101 9.31 4.86 8.22
N ASP A 102 9.36 5.71 9.25
CA ASP A 102 10.60 6.18 9.89
C ASP A 102 11.44 5.00 10.41
N GLY A 103 12.68 4.91 9.94
CA GLY A 103 13.65 3.89 10.37
C GLY A 103 13.32 2.46 9.95
N VAL A 104 12.38 2.28 9.00
CA VAL A 104 11.96 0.95 8.52
C VAL A 104 12.25 0.78 7.04
N ASN A 105 11.86 1.75 6.23
CA ASN A 105 11.96 1.62 4.77
C ASN A 105 12.31 2.95 4.09
N ASP A 106 12.83 3.92 4.84
CA ASP A 106 13.03 5.30 4.39
C ASP A 106 14.51 5.75 4.39
N GLU A 107 15.44 4.84 4.68
CA GLU A 107 16.87 5.10 4.52
C GLU A 107 17.29 5.28 3.04
N GLU A 108 18.38 6.00 2.80
CA GLU A 108 18.89 6.30 1.45
C GLU A 108 19.13 5.06 0.59
N HIS A 109 19.65 3.99 1.19
CA HIS A 109 19.93 2.75 0.48
C HIS A 109 18.67 2.11 -0.11
N HIS A 110 17.51 2.26 0.56
CA HIS A 110 16.22 1.81 0.03
C HIS A 110 15.81 2.60 -1.23
N ALA A 111 16.08 3.91 -1.26
CA ALA A 111 15.81 4.73 -2.44
C ALA A 111 16.63 4.24 -3.64
N HIS A 112 17.90 3.88 -3.42
CA HIS A 112 18.73 3.34 -4.48
C HIS A 112 18.21 2.01 -5.05
N GLN A 113 17.62 1.15 -4.22
CA GLN A 113 17.03 -0.12 -4.68
C GLN A 113 15.77 0.09 -5.53
N LEU A 114 15.07 1.22 -5.37
CA LEU A 114 13.90 1.60 -6.16
C LEU A 114 14.23 2.35 -7.46
N GLY A 115 15.52 2.57 -7.75
CA GLY A 115 16.06 3.42 -8.82
C GLY A 115 15.67 3.07 -10.27
N LYS A 116 14.71 2.18 -10.49
CA LYS A 116 14.12 1.88 -11.81
C LYS A 116 12.60 1.97 -11.85
N LEU A 117 11.94 2.30 -10.74
CA LEU A 117 10.49 2.20 -10.58
C LEU A 117 9.86 3.58 -10.43
N VAL A 118 8.76 3.85 -11.14
CA VAL A 118 7.97 5.08 -10.96
C VAL A 118 7.26 5.00 -9.62
N VAL A 119 7.75 5.75 -8.63
CA VAL A 119 7.28 5.67 -7.24
C VAL A 119 6.40 6.86 -6.85
N ASN A 120 5.29 6.56 -6.20
CA ASN A 120 4.48 7.50 -5.44
C ASN A 120 4.74 7.31 -3.95
N LEU A 121 5.48 8.24 -3.34
CA LEU A 121 5.79 8.26 -1.92
C LEU A 121 4.55 8.71 -1.14
N ILE A 122 4.18 7.94 -0.13
CA ILE A 122 3.00 8.16 0.71
C ILE A 122 3.52 8.36 2.14
N PRO A 123 3.67 9.61 2.61
CA PRO A 123 3.99 9.88 4.01
C PRO A 123 2.97 9.23 4.93
N PHE A 124 3.43 8.37 5.84
CA PHE A 124 2.54 7.66 6.75
C PHE A 124 1.75 8.64 7.63
N ASN A 125 0.47 8.35 7.84
CA ASN A 125 -0.36 9.04 8.83
C ASN A 125 -0.49 8.13 10.03
N SER A 126 -0.04 8.58 11.20
CA SER A 126 -0.20 7.79 12.42
C SER A 126 -1.69 7.57 12.72
N ILE A 127 -2.08 6.33 12.95
CA ILE A 127 -3.46 5.94 13.26
C ILE A 127 -3.56 5.72 14.76
N GLY A 128 -3.59 6.81 15.54
CA GLY A 128 -3.62 6.76 17.00
C GLY A 128 -2.45 5.97 17.60
N THR A 129 -2.64 5.44 18.82
CA THR A 129 -1.64 4.65 19.57
C THR A 129 -1.47 3.21 19.09
N LEU A 130 -2.19 2.79 18.05
CA LEU A 130 -2.27 1.38 17.61
C LEU A 130 -1.14 0.97 16.66
N SER A 131 -0.43 1.93 16.06
CA SER A 131 0.68 1.65 15.13
C SER A 131 2.03 1.77 15.84
N GLN A 132 2.86 0.73 15.73
CA GLN A 132 4.26 0.76 16.16
C GLN A 132 5.17 1.60 15.23
N PHE A 133 4.66 2.01 14.07
CA PHE A 133 5.41 2.79 13.09
C PHE A 133 5.24 4.29 13.29
N LYS A 134 6.26 5.04 12.89
CA LYS A 134 6.29 6.50 12.92
C LYS A 134 6.36 7.06 11.50
N PRO A 135 5.83 8.28 11.28
CA PRO A 135 5.95 8.95 10.00
C PRO A 135 7.39 9.38 9.76
N THR A 136 7.91 9.09 8.57
CA THR A 136 9.20 9.64 8.12
C THR A 136 9.17 11.16 8.17
N SER A 137 10.25 11.77 8.67
CA SER A 137 10.39 13.23 8.71
C SER A 137 10.34 13.86 7.31
N GLU A 138 9.84 15.09 7.20
CA GLU A 138 9.80 15.80 5.91
C GLU A 138 11.17 15.91 5.25
N GLN A 139 12.23 16.09 6.06
CA GLN A 139 13.61 16.13 5.59
C GLN A 139 14.04 14.81 4.96
N ASN A 140 13.73 13.68 5.60
CA ASN A 140 14.05 12.36 5.07
C ASN A 140 13.23 12.05 3.82
N VAL A 141 11.93 12.40 3.77
CA VAL A 141 11.11 12.29 2.56
C VAL A 141 11.73 13.10 1.41
N SER A 142 12.19 14.33 1.68
CA SER A 142 12.85 15.17 0.69
C SER A 142 14.16 14.56 0.20
N ASN A 143 14.99 14.01 1.09
CA ASN A 143 16.25 13.37 0.72
C ASN A 143 16.01 12.11 -0.13
N PHE A 144 15.05 11.28 0.27
CA PHE A 144 14.64 10.09 -0.47
C PHE A 144 14.15 10.45 -1.88
N HIS A 145 13.30 11.47 -1.98
CA HIS A 145 12.82 12.00 -3.26
C HIS A 145 13.97 12.52 -4.13
N LYS A 146 14.91 13.27 -3.55
CA LYS A 146 16.10 13.78 -4.26
C LYS A 146 16.98 12.66 -4.81
N ILE A 147 17.11 11.53 -4.11
CA ILE A 147 17.86 10.39 -4.63
C ILE A 147 17.16 9.81 -5.87
N LEU A 148 15.86 9.52 -5.78
CA LEU A 148 15.09 8.96 -6.89
C LEU A 148 15.07 9.89 -8.12
N TRP A 149 14.84 11.19 -7.89
CA TRP A 149 14.79 12.18 -8.95
C TRP A 149 16.18 12.55 -9.48
N GLY A 150 17.11 12.92 -8.59
CA GLY A 150 18.41 13.48 -8.97
C GLY A 150 19.41 12.44 -9.46
N THR A 151 19.39 11.22 -8.91
CA THR A 151 20.32 10.16 -9.33
C THR A 151 19.74 9.36 -10.50
N TYR A 152 18.50 8.90 -10.34
CA TYR A 152 17.89 7.95 -11.28
C TYR A 152 16.98 8.61 -12.33
N HIS A 153 16.72 9.91 -12.21
CA HIS A 153 15.88 10.66 -13.14
C HIS A 153 14.46 10.08 -13.24
N ILE A 154 14.00 9.43 -12.16
CA ILE A 154 12.67 8.85 -12.12
C ILE A 154 11.67 9.89 -11.68
N ARG A 155 10.53 9.92 -12.37
CA ARG A 155 9.36 10.65 -11.92
C ARG A 155 8.87 10.08 -10.60
N THR A 156 9.04 10.84 -9.53
CA THR A 156 8.55 10.50 -8.19
C THR A 156 7.59 11.57 -7.70
N THR A 157 6.44 11.15 -7.18
CA THR A 157 5.45 12.04 -6.55
C THR A 157 5.45 11.83 -5.04
N VAL A 158 5.17 12.89 -4.27
CA VAL A 158 4.90 12.80 -2.84
C VAL A 158 3.43 13.14 -2.63
N ARG A 159 2.65 12.20 -2.10
CA ARG A 159 1.21 12.36 -1.88
C ARG A 159 1.00 13.35 -0.72
N LYS A 160 0.25 14.43 -0.98
CA LYS A 160 -0.19 15.34 0.08
C LYS A 160 -1.16 14.62 1.02
N GLN A 161 -0.98 14.79 2.32
CA GLN A 161 -1.90 14.29 3.33
C GLN A 161 -3.17 15.17 3.28
N MET A 162 -4.32 14.58 2.98
CA MET A 162 -5.63 15.25 2.97
C MET A 162 -6.58 14.45 3.88
N GLY A 163 -7.39 15.14 4.69
CA GLY A 163 -8.45 14.52 5.51
C GLY A 163 -8.01 13.92 6.85
N GLN A 164 -6.87 14.33 7.41
CA GLN A 164 -6.43 13.89 8.75
C GLN A 164 -7.41 14.31 9.86
N ASP A 165 -8.04 15.46 9.68
CA ASP A 165 -9.06 16.07 10.52
C ASP A 165 -10.36 15.24 10.59
N ILE A 166 -10.60 14.35 9.61
CA ILE A 166 -11.84 13.55 9.51
C ILE A 166 -11.60 12.04 9.47
N SER A 167 -10.41 11.55 9.83
CA SER A 167 -10.04 10.11 9.71
C SER A 167 -10.21 9.54 8.30
N GLY A 168 -10.12 10.39 7.27
CA GLY A 168 -10.36 10.04 5.87
C GLY A 168 -9.09 9.78 5.07
N ALA A 169 -7.91 9.88 5.70
CA ALA A 169 -6.66 9.67 4.98
C ALA A 169 -6.44 8.18 4.63
N CYS A 170 -5.56 7.92 3.66
CA CYS A 170 -5.24 6.58 3.20
C CYS A 170 -4.81 5.68 4.39
N GLY A 171 -5.55 4.58 4.61
CA GLY A 171 -5.32 3.65 5.72
C GLY A 171 -6.12 3.93 7.01
N GLN A 172 -6.86 5.03 7.11
CA GLN A 172 -7.57 5.46 8.34
C GLN A 172 -9.05 5.09 8.42
N LEU A 173 -9.62 4.47 7.37
CA LEU A 173 -11.04 4.12 7.35
C LEU A 173 -11.34 2.99 8.35
N VAL A 174 -11.92 3.36 9.48
CA VAL A 174 -12.47 2.46 10.50
C VAL A 174 -13.97 2.64 10.56
N VAL A 175 -14.72 1.55 10.40
CA VAL A 175 -16.14 1.55 10.73
C VAL A 175 -16.23 1.53 12.25
N ASN A 176 -16.75 2.60 12.87
CA ASN A 176 -17.16 2.57 14.27
C ASN A 176 -18.25 1.51 14.41
N ILE A 177 -17.88 0.30 14.83
CA ILE A 177 -18.83 -0.73 15.23
C ILE A 177 -19.15 -0.39 16.70
N PRO A 178 -20.37 0.06 17.03
CA PRO A 178 -20.72 0.34 18.41
C PRO A 178 -20.53 -0.93 19.24
N ASP A 179 -19.84 -0.77 20.36
CA ASP A 179 -19.55 -1.83 21.31
C ASP A 179 -20.88 -2.42 21.83
N LYS A 180 -21.12 -3.70 21.52
CA LYS A 180 -22.32 -4.43 21.95
C LYS A 180 -22.25 -4.88 23.41
N SER A 181 -21.27 -4.43 24.19
CA SER A 181 -21.13 -4.79 25.61
C SER A 181 -21.87 -3.88 26.60
N LEU A 182 -22.55 -2.81 26.15
CA LEU A 182 -23.22 -1.84 27.04
C LEU A 182 -24.76 -1.84 27.01
N ALA A 183 -25.40 -2.82 26.36
CA ALA A 183 -26.85 -2.93 26.30
C ALA A 183 -27.39 -4.07 27.17
N MET A 184 -27.06 -4.11 28.47
CA MET A 184 -27.80 -4.91 29.46
C MET A 184 -27.35 -4.53 30.88
N GLN A 185 -27.79 -3.38 31.36
CA GLN A 185 -28.00 -3.11 32.79
C GLN A 185 -28.64 -1.73 32.91
N PHE A 186 -29.87 -1.70 33.43
CA PHE A 186 -30.47 -0.75 34.37
C PHE A 186 -31.99 -1.03 34.40
N PRO A 187 -32.66 -0.75 35.54
CA PRO A 187 -33.45 -1.72 36.31
C PRO A 187 -34.87 -1.96 35.84
#